data_AF-A0A7W1VBG0-F1
#
_entry.id   AF-A0A7W1VBG0-F1
#
_cell.length_a   1.000
_cell.length_b   1.000
_cell.length_c   1.000
_cell.angle_alpha   90.00
_cell.angle_beta   90.00
_cell.angle_gamma   90.00
#
_symmetry.space_group_name_H-M   'P 1'
#
loop_
_entity.id
_entity.type
_entity.pdbx_description
1 polymer ?
#
loop_
_entity_poly.entity_id
_entity_poly.type
_entity_poly.pdbx_seq_one_letter_code
_entity_poly.pdbx_strand_id
1 'polypeptide(L)'
;MQKNQKSVFEKPTPFDDETNELNVIIDTPKGSRNKYKFDEKLGLFKLGGVLAAGHVFPFDFGYIPQTLGGDGDPLDVLVLMDEPAFVGCLIPSRLIGVIEAKQNEDGKTERNDRLIAVDSNSRTHTDIRSINDLNQTLVAEIEHFFVSYNQAKGKEFKPLGRFAAQKARKIVEEGIKLYKKPHKSKSKT
;
A
#
# COMPACT_ATOMS: atom_id res chain seq x y z
N MET A 1 -5.85 -8.11 33.90
CA MET A 1 -5.66 -8.69 32.55
C MET A 1 -6.31 -7.76 31.55
N GLN A 2 -5.53 -6.88 30.88
CA GLN A 2 -6.06 -6.06 29.80
C GLN A 2 -6.34 -6.99 28.62
N LYS A 3 -7.60 -7.02 28.14
CA LYS A 3 -7.91 -7.67 26.87
C LYS A 3 -7.03 -7.00 25.81
N ASN A 4 -6.32 -7.77 24.98
CA ASN A 4 -5.66 -7.28 23.77
C ASN A 4 -6.72 -6.57 22.91
N GLN A 5 -6.85 -5.26 23.08
CA GLN A 5 -7.76 -4.47 22.28
C GLN A 5 -7.07 -4.28 20.94
N LYS A 6 -7.59 -4.95 19.90
CA LYS A 6 -7.11 -4.77 18.53
C LYS A 6 -7.08 -3.28 18.19
N SER A 7 -6.02 -2.85 17.51
CA SER A 7 -5.87 -1.46 17.07
C SER A 7 -7.09 -1.03 16.27
N VAL A 8 -7.47 0.26 16.34
CA VAL A 8 -8.56 0.80 15.51
C VAL A 8 -8.33 0.54 14.02
N PHE A 9 -7.07 0.50 13.60
CA PHE A 9 -6.63 0.24 12.22
C PHE A 9 -6.63 -1.25 11.84
N GLU A 10 -6.81 -2.16 12.81
CA GLU A 10 -6.96 -3.59 12.55
C GLU A 10 -8.43 -4.04 12.56
N LYS A 11 -9.37 -3.14 12.88
CA LYS A 11 -10.80 -3.45 12.88
C LYS A 11 -11.39 -3.58 11.47
N PRO A 12 -11.07 -2.69 10.50
CA PRO A 12 -11.64 -2.80 9.17
C PRO A 12 -11.19 -4.08 8.48
N THR A 13 -12.13 -4.73 7.80
CA THR A 13 -11.82 -5.84 6.91
C THR A 13 -11.12 -5.31 5.64
N PRO A 14 -10.35 -6.15 4.94
CA PRO A 14 -9.69 -5.77 3.68
C PRO A 14 -10.67 -5.26 2.62
N PHE A 15 -11.83 -5.91 2.52
CA PHE A 15 -12.94 -5.50 1.67
C PHE A 15 -14.14 -5.17 2.54
N ASP A 16 -14.82 -4.09 2.23
CA ASP A 16 -16.09 -3.73 2.85
C ASP A 16 -17.17 -4.77 2.47
N ASP A 17 -17.97 -5.18 3.45
CA ASP A 17 -18.91 -6.30 3.29
C ASP A 17 -20.12 -5.93 2.39
N GLU A 18 -20.50 -4.65 2.35
CA GLU A 18 -21.66 -4.18 1.59
C GLU A 18 -21.30 -3.80 0.16
N THR A 19 -20.21 -3.06 0.00
CA THR A 19 -19.77 -2.50 -1.28
C THR A 19 -18.76 -3.38 -2.01
N ASN A 20 -18.10 -4.31 -1.30
CA ASN A 20 -16.96 -5.10 -1.79
C ASN A 20 -15.78 -4.22 -2.30
N GLU A 21 -15.72 -2.97 -1.86
CA GLU A 21 -14.61 -2.05 -2.12
C GLU A 21 -13.44 -2.34 -1.18
N LEU A 22 -12.22 -2.06 -1.65
CA LEU A 22 -11.02 -2.28 -0.87
C LEU A 22 -10.86 -1.16 0.16
N ASN A 23 -10.74 -1.52 1.44
CA ASN A 23 -10.39 -0.56 2.48
C ASN A 23 -8.88 -0.31 2.47
N VAL A 24 -8.48 0.93 2.28
CA VAL A 24 -7.06 1.34 2.35
C VAL A 24 -6.89 2.36 3.45
N ILE A 25 -5.93 2.13 4.36
CA ILE A 25 -5.56 3.10 5.40
C ILE A 25 -4.34 3.87 4.91
N ILE A 26 -4.49 5.18 4.73
CA ILE A 26 -3.42 6.05 4.20
C ILE A 26 -2.36 6.25 5.28
N ASP A 27 -1.10 5.95 4.96
CA ASP A 27 0.03 6.28 5.82
C ASP A 27 0.78 7.52 5.32
N THR A 28 0.83 7.76 4.01
CA THR A 28 1.63 8.82 3.42
C THR A 28 0.83 9.53 2.33
N PRO A 29 0.30 10.74 2.62
CA PRO A 29 -0.45 11.51 1.65
C PRO A 29 0.37 11.93 0.44
N LYS A 30 -0.31 12.12 -0.70
CA LYS A 30 0.28 12.69 -1.92
C LYS A 30 1.03 13.99 -1.61
N GLY A 31 2.19 14.16 -2.25
CA GLY A 31 3.06 15.33 -2.09
C GLY A 31 3.94 15.29 -0.84
N SER A 32 3.76 14.31 0.06
CA SER A 32 4.58 14.18 1.26
C SER A 32 5.97 13.64 0.95
N ARG A 33 6.99 14.23 1.60
CA ARG A 33 8.34 13.64 1.75
C ARG A 33 8.43 12.76 2.99
N ASN A 34 7.60 13.01 3.99
CA ASN A 34 7.56 12.22 5.21
C ASN A 34 6.88 10.90 4.90
N LYS A 35 7.55 9.78 5.18
CA LYS A 35 6.94 8.46 5.18
C LYS A 35 6.55 8.12 6.62
N TYR A 36 5.26 7.97 6.87
CA TYR A 36 4.77 7.56 8.18
C TYR A 36 4.65 6.03 8.23
N LYS A 37 4.60 5.49 9.45
CA LYS A 37 4.36 4.08 9.70
C LYS A 37 3.47 3.94 10.92
N PHE A 38 2.54 3.00 10.87
CA PHE A 38 1.76 2.67 12.04
C PHE A 38 2.62 1.88 13.04
N ASP A 39 2.60 2.29 14.31
CA ASP A 39 3.24 1.57 15.41
C ASP A 39 2.17 0.83 16.22
N GLU A 40 2.11 -0.49 16.07
CA GLU A 40 1.10 -1.34 16.73
C GLU A 40 1.19 -1.28 18.26
N LYS A 41 2.38 -1.11 18.83
CA LYS A 41 2.57 -1.07 20.29
C LYS A 41 2.04 0.22 20.88
N LEU A 42 2.26 1.34 20.19
CA LEU A 42 1.81 2.65 20.62
C LEU A 42 0.37 2.98 20.19
N GLY A 43 -0.14 2.28 19.17
CA GLY A 43 -1.47 2.53 18.61
C GLY A 43 -1.57 3.83 17.82
N LEU A 44 -0.45 4.36 17.29
CA LEU A 44 -0.39 5.63 16.57
C LEU A 44 0.57 5.59 15.38
N PHE A 45 0.45 6.56 14.47
CA PHE A 45 1.42 6.76 13.39
C PHE A 45 2.65 7.51 13.89
N LYS A 46 3.83 6.99 13.56
CA LYS A 46 5.12 7.63 13.78
C LYS A 46 5.79 7.98 12.47
N LEU A 47 6.66 8.99 12.48
CA LEU A 47 7.51 9.29 11.35
C LEU A 47 8.51 8.13 11.16
N GLY A 48 8.39 7.40 10.06
CA GLY A 48 9.27 6.28 9.71
C GLY A 48 10.50 6.71 8.91
N GLY A 49 10.55 7.97 8.47
CA GLY A 49 11.69 8.57 7.79
C GLY A 49 11.25 9.66 6.80
N VAL A 50 12.25 10.31 6.19
CA VAL A 50 12.03 11.37 5.20
C VAL A 50 12.69 10.96 3.90
N LEU A 51 11.98 11.11 2.78
CA LEU A 51 12.51 10.87 1.44
C LEU A 51 13.59 11.92 1.11
N ALA A 52 14.55 11.53 0.26
CA ALA A 52 15.61 12.41 -0.22
C ALA A 52 15.03 13.67 -0.88
N ALA A 53 15.82 14.75 -0.93
CA ALA A 53 15.39 15.98 -1.61
C ALA A 53 14.98 15.67 -3.07
N GLY A 54 13.93 16.33 -3.55
CA GLY A 54 13.36 16.10 -4.88
C GLY A 54 12.38 14.91 -5.00
N HIS A 55 12.25 14.06 -3.98
CA HIS A 55 11.30 12.95 -3.99
C HIS A 55 10.08 13.26 -3.12
N VAL A 56 8.88 13.08 -3.69
CA VAL A 56 7.59 13.14 -2.99
C VAL A 56 6.72 11.98 -3.47
N PHE A 57 5.81 11.50 -2.62
CA PHE A 57 4.84 10.50 -3.06
C PHE A 57 3.91 11.11 -4.13
N PRO A 58 3.77 10.51 -5.32
CA PRO A 58 3.00 11.08 -6.42
C PRO A 58 1.49 10.99 -6.19
N PHE A 59 1.06 10.04 -5.36
CA PHE A 59 -0.31 9.76 -4.97
C PHE A 59 -0.35 9.29 -3.51
N ASP A 60 -1.53 9.21 -2.93
CA ASP A 60 -1.72 8.72 -1.57
C ASP A 60 -1.27 7.27 -1.47
N PHE A 61 -0.51 6.98 -0.43
CA PHE A 61 0.08 5.68 -0.20
C PHE A 61 -0.36 5.16 1.16
N GLY A 62 -0.70 3.88 1.21
CA GLY A 62 -1.24 3.26 2.39
C GLY A 62 -1.15 1.75 2.31
N TYR A 63 -1.94 1.10 3.17
CA TYR A 63 -1.93 -0.34 3.29
C TYR A 63 -3.34 -0.90 3.48
N ILE A 64 -3.48 -2.20 3.19
CA ILE A 64 -4.72 -2.93 3.38
C ILE A 64 -4.73 -3.55 4.78
N PRO A 65 -5.70 -3.22 5.64
CA PRO A 65 -5.80 -3.82 6.97
C PRO A 65 -6.04 -5.33 6.88
N GLN A 66 -5.57 -6.07 7.88
CA GLN A 66 -5.73 -7.54 7.97
C GLN A 66 -5.16 -8.32 6.76
N THR A 67 -4.05 -7.86 6.20
CA THR A 67 -3.28 -8.56 5.18
C THR A 67 -1.82 -8.69 5.58
N LEU A 68 -1.10 -9.62 4.95
CA LEU A 68 0.36 -9.74 5.05
C LEU A 68 0.96 -9.97 3.67
N GLY A 69 1.98 -9.18 3.34
CA GLY A 69 2.84 -9.35 2.19
C GLY A 69 3.97 -10.36 2.45
N GLY A 70 4.81 -10.57 1.42
CA GLY A 70 5.95 -11.47 1.50
C GLY A 70 7.07 -11.00 2.45
N ASP A 71 7.11 -9.71 2.73
CA ASP A 71 8.02 -9.04 3.68
C ASP A 71 7.50 -9.06 5.13
N GLY A 72 6.26 -9.54 5.33
CA GLY A 72 5.59 -9.60 6.61
C GLY A 72 5.01 -8.26 7.09
N ASP A 73 4.99 -7.23 6.25
CA ASP A 73 4.22 -6.01 6.45
C ASP A 73 2.85 -6.15 5.74
N PRO A 74 1.82 -5.35 6.10
CA PRO A 74 0.57 -5.30 5.34
C PRO A 74 0.79 -4.94 3.87
N LEU A 75 -0.12 -5.39 2.99
CA LEU A 75 0.01 -5.12 1.54
C LEU A 75 -0.09 -3.62 1.23
N ASP A 76 0.92 -3.09 0.55
CA ASP A 76 1.04 -1.69 0.12
C ASP A 76 0.09 -1.35 -1.05
N VAL A 77 -0.57 -0.20 -0.98
CA VAL A 77 -1.46 0.34 -2.02
C VAL A 77 -1.15 1.80 -2.32
N LEU A 78 -1.07 2.14 -3.60
CA LEU A 78 -1.09 3.51 -4.09
C LEU A 78 -2.50 3.84 -4.60
N VAL A 79 -3.10 4.91 -4.08
CA VAL A 79 -4.49 5.30 -4.36
C VAL A 79 -4.51 6.59 -5.18
N LEU A 80 -5.06 6.53 -6.40
CA LEU A 80 -5.30 7.70 -7.23
C LEU A 80 -6.53 8.43 -6.69
N MET A 81 -6.35 9.69 -6.29
CA MET A 81 -7.35 10.55 -5.68
C MET A 81 -7.29 11.96 -6.27
N ASP A 82 -8.39 12.69 -6.17
CA ASP A 82 -8.49 14.07 -6.66
C ASP A 82 -7.65 15.01 -5.77
N GLU A 83 -7.70 14.81 -4.44
CA GLU A 83 -6.98 15.58 -3.42
C GLU A 83 -6.34 14.64 -2.38
N PRO A 84 -5.21 15.03 -1.75
CA PRO A 84 -4.55 14.22 -0.74
C PRO A 84 -5.45 13.99 0.49
N ALA A 85 -5.40 12.78 1.02
CA ALA A 85 -6.01 12.46 2.30
C ALA A 85 -5.09 12.86 3.47
N PHE A 86 -5.41 12.39 4.68
CA PHE A 86 -4.58 12.54 5.86
C PHE A 86 -4.17 11.18 6.43
N VAL A 87 -3.09 11.17 7.23
CA VAL A 87 -2.54 9.96 7.83
C VAL A 87 -3.56 9.28 8.75
N GLY A 88 -3.80 7.99 8.54
CA GLY A 88 -4.79 7.18 9.25
C GLY A 88 -6.21 7.27 8.67
N CYS A 89 -6.41 8.02 7.59
CA CYS A 89 -7.70 8.04 6.90
C CYS A 89 -7.97 6.70 6.22
N LEU A 90 -9.17 6.14 6.40
CA LEU A 90 -9.63 4.97 5.66
C LEU A 90 -10.35 5.44 4.39
N ILE A 91 -9.89 4.94 3.25
CA ILE A 91 -10.41 5.28 1.92
C ILE A 91 -10.99 4.01 1.27
N PRO A 92 -12.31 3.95 1.03
CA PRO A 92 -12.91 2.95 0.15
C PRO A 92 -12.35 3.13 -1.26
N SER A 93 -11.78 2.07 -1.80
CA SER A 93 -10.98 2.14 -3.02
C SER A 93 -11.34 1.02 -3.99
N ARG A 94 -11.40 1.36 -5.26
CA ARG A 94 -11.51 0.39 -6.36
C ARG A 94 -10.13 -0.14 -6.72
N LEU A 95 -9.88 -1.43 -6.52
CA LEU A 95 -8.64 -2.07 -6.93
C LEU A 95 -8.58 -2.22 -8.46
N ILE A 96 -7.59 -1.61 -9.10
CA ILE A 96 -7.49 -1.56 -10.57
C ILE A 96 -6.32 -2.38 -11.14
N GLY A 97 -5.32 -2.69 -10.32
CA GLY A 97 -4.20 -3.51 -10.76
C GLY A 97 -3.06 -3.58 -9.76
N VAL A 98 -1.92 -4.07 -10.24
CA VAL A 98 -0.71 -4.27 -9.46
C VAL A 98 0.52 -4.11 -10.34
N ILE A 99 1.55 -3.50 -9.78
CA ILE A 99 2.93 -3.58 -10.27
C ILE A 99 3.61 -4.64 -9.41
N GLU A 100 3.86 -5.82 -9.98
CA GLU A 100 4.63 -6.84 -9.29
C GLU A 100 6.09 -6.42 -9.21
N ALA A 101 6.71 -6.62 -8.05
CA ALA A 101 8.11 -6.24 -7.86
C ALA A 101 8.83 -7.14 -6.86
N LYS A 102 10.15 -7.21 -7.03
CA LYS A 102 11.07 -7.73 -6.02
C LYS A 102 11.86 -6.59 -5.41
N GLN A 103 12.09 -6.68 -4.12
CA GLN A 103 13.01 -5.79 -3.42
C GLN A 103 14.18 -6.60 -2.87
N ASN A 104 15.40 -6.10 -3.07
CA ASN A 104 16.59 -6.62 -2.43
C ASN A 104 17.03 -5.66 -1.33
N GLU A 105 17.16 -6.20 -0.12
CA GLU A 105 17.68 -5.49 1.06
C GLU A 105 18.55 -6.46 1.85
N ASP A 106 19.78 -6.06 2.18
CA ASP A 106 20.74 -6.86 2.96
C ASP A 106 20.93 -8.30 2.46
N GLY A 107 20.99 -8.48 1.13
CA GLY A 107 21.17 -9.77 0.48
C GLY A 107 19.95 -10.68 0.48
N LYS A 108 18.78 -10.20 0.95
CA LYS A 108 17.50 -10.92 0.89
C LYS A 108 16.62 -10.34 -0.19
N THR A 109 16.07 -11.22 -1.02
CA THR A 109 15.09 -10.89 -2.06
C THR A 109 13.70 -11.28 -1.58
N GLU A 110 12.80 -10.29 -1.49
CA GLU A 110 11.41 -10.51 -1.08
C GLU A 110 10.46 -9.93 -2.14
N ARG A 111 9.24 -10.48 -2.22
CA ARG A 111 8.18 -9.89 -3.06
C ARG A 111 7.64 -8.66 -2.36
N ASN A 112 7.64 -7.54 -3.07
CA ASN A 112 7.19 -6.25 -2.56
C ASN A 112 6.31 -5.56 -3.61
N ASP A 113 5.15 -6.15 -3.87
CA ASP A 113 4.24 -5.69 -4.92
C ASP A 113 3.60 -4.35 -4.54
N ARG A 114 3.22 -3.57 -5.56
CA ARG A 114 2.53 -2.28 -5.37
C ARG A 114 1.15 -2.38 -5.98
N LEU A 115 0.14 -2.54 -5.14
CA LEU A 115 -1.25 -2.52 -5.58
C LEU A 115 -1.62 -1.09 -5.97
N ILE A 116 -2.41 -0.95 -7.02
CA ILE A 116 -2.89 0.34 -7.51
C ILE A 116 -4.41 0.35 -7.41
N ALA A 117 -4.93 1.38 -6.77
CA ALA A 117 -6.35 1.59 -6.60
C ALA A 117 -6.75 3.03 -6.95
N VAL A 118 -8.05 3.26 -7.08
CA VAL A 118 -8.66 4.57 -7.30
C VAL A 118 -9.65 4.81 -6.16
N ASP A 119 -9.70 5.99 -5.58
CA ASP A 119 -10.76 6.36 -4.63
C ASP A 119 -12.13 6.15 -5.26
N SER A 120 -12.99 5.44 -4.56
CA SER A 120 -14.34 5.13 -5.02
C SER A 120 -15.20 6.38 -5.24
N ASN A 121 -14.89 7.48 -4.57
CA ASN A 121 -15.56 8.78 -4.71
C ASN A 121 -14.85 9.76 -5.65
N SER A 122 -13.77 9.33 -6.33
CA SER A 122 -13.03 10.20 -7.24
C SER A 122 -13.93 10.72 -8.36
N ARG A 123 -13.88 12.03 -8.60
CA ARG A 123 -14.63 12.70 -9.68
C ARG A 123 -13.88 12.70 -10.99
N THR A 124 -12.54 12.65 -10.96
CA THR A 124 -11.71 12.67 -12.17
C THR A 124 -11.29 11.28 -12.66
N HIS A 125 -11.50 10.24 -11.85
CA HIS A 125 -11.12 8.86 -12.17
C HIS A 125 -12.33 7.89 -12.16
N THR A 126 -13.54 8.42 -12.38
CA THR A 126 -14.81 7.67 -12.30
C THR A 126 -14.87 6.47 -13.23
N ASP A 127 -14.20 6.50 -14.38
CA ASP A 127 -14.30 5.48 -15.43
C ASP A 127 -13.15 4.46 -15.40
N ILE A 128 -12.13 4.69 -14.57
CA ILE A 128 -10.97 3.80 -14.48
C ILE A 128 -11.36 2.52 -13.72
N ARG A 129 -11.17 1.37 -14.36
CA ARG A 129 -11.47 0.03 -13.83
C ARG A 129 -10.25 -0.90 -13.85
N SER A 130 -9.24 -0.57 -14.66
CA SER A 130 -8.02 -1.33 -14.85
C SER A 130 -6.81 -0.41 -14.88
N ILE A 131 -5.65 -0.90 -14.44
CA ILE A 131 -4.36 -0.21 -14.63
C ILE A 131 -4.06 0.09 -16.11
N ASN A 132 -4.67 -0.65 -17.04
CA ASN A 132 -4.54 -0.42 -18.47
C ASN A 132 -5.37 0.78 -18.96
N ASP A 133 -6.34 1.24 -18.19
CA ASP A 133 -7.12 2.45 -18.51
C ASP A 133 -6.34 3.73 -18.18
N LEU A 134 -5.25 3.60 -17.41
CA LEU A 134 -4.34 4.71 -17.12
C LEU A 134 -3.46 5.04 -18.32
N ASN A 135 -3.05 6.31 -18.39
CA ASN A 135 -1.98 6.73 -19.28
C ASN A 135 -0.71 5.90 -18.97
N GLN A 136 -0.17 5.20 -19.96
CA GLN A 136 0.98 4.32 -19.76
C GLN A 136 2.25 5.06 -19.35
N THR A 137 2.35 6.36 -19.66
CA THR A 137 3.40 7.27 -19.16
C THR A 137 3.27 7.43 -17.65
N LEU A 138 2.05 7.67 -17.14
CA LEU A 138 1.79 7.78 -15.70
C LEU A 138 2.17 6.50 -14.95
N VAL A 139 1.84 5.33 -15.52
CA VAL A 139 2.23 4.06 -14.91
C VAL A 139 3.76 3.90 -14.88
N ALA A 140 4.46 4.31 -15.94
CA ALA A 140 5.93 4.29 -15.97
C ALA A 140 6.55 5.28 -14.96
N GLU A 141 5.96 6.45 -14.76
CA GLU A 141 6.38 7.42 -13.75
C GLU A 141 6.20 6.88 -12.33
N ILE A 142 5.09 6.18 -12.06
CA ILE A 142 4.85 5.48 -10.79
C ILE A 142 5.92 4.40 -10.56
N GLU A 143 6.22 3.58 -11.56
CA GLU A 143 7.30 2.58 -11.48
C GLU A 143 8.65 3.23 -11.20
N HIS A 144 8.98 4.30 -11.94
CA HIS A 144 10.22 5.04 -11.77
C HIS A 144 10.35 5.62 -10.36
N PHE A 145 9.26 6.17 -9.79
CA PHE A 145 9.22 6.62 -8.42
C PHE A 145 9.62 5.51 -7.44
N PHE A 146 8.99 4.33 -7.53
CA PHE A 146 9.30 3.19 -6.66
C PHE A 146 10.74 2.72 -6.80
N VAL A 147 11.29 2.69 -8.02
CA VAL A 147 12.70 2.35 -8.27
C VAL A 147 13.62 3.39 -7.63
N SER A 148 13.44 4.67 -7.97
CA SER A 148 14.34 5.76 -7.58
C SER A 148 14.36 5.96 -6.06
N TYR A 149 13.20 5.99 -5.39
CA TYR A 149 13.21 6.25 -3.94
C TYR A 149 13.82 5.08 -3.17
N ASN A 150 13.62 3.84 -3.60
CA ASN A 150 14.24 2.68 -2.93
C ASN A 150 15.74 2.68 -3.16
N GLN A 151 16.20 3.02 -4.37
CA GLN A 151 17.62 3.20 -4.66
C GLN A 151 18.25 4.29 -3.78
N ALA A 152 17.57 5.42 -3.58
CA ALA A 152 18.01 6.48 -2.66
C ALA A 152 18.09 6.02 -1.18
N LYS A 153 17.41 4.92 -0.82
CA LYS A 153 17.51 4.27 0.49
C LYS A 153 18.54 3.13 0.54
N GLY A 154 19.33 2.95 -0.52
CA GLY A 154 20.30 1.86 -0.62
C GLY A 154 19.68 0.48 -0.89
N LYS A 155 18.43 0.43 -1.35
CA LYS A 155 17.71 -0.80 -1.68
C LYS A 155 17.53 -0.93 -3.19
N GLU A 156 17.47 -2.16 -3.69
CA GLU A 156 17.10 -2.38 -5.09
C GLU A 156 15.60 -2.72 -5.16
N PHE A 157 14.85 -2.01 -5.99
CA PHE A 157 13.46 -2.33 -6.30
C PHE A 157 13.34 -2.60 -7.79
N LYS A 158 12.90 -3.81 -8.15
CA LYS A 158 12.83 -4.27 -9.53
C LYS A 158 11.39 -4.63 -9.92
N PRO A 159 10.72 -3.81 -10.73
CA PRO A 159 9.45 -4.17 -11.35
C PRO A 159 9.59 -5.45 -12.20
N LEU A 160 8.61 -6.34 -12.10
CA LEU A 160 8.54 -7.60 -12.85
C LEU A 160 7.46 -7.57 -13.93
N GLY A 161 6.40 -6.79 -13.72
CA GLY A 161 5.30 -6.66 -14.66
C GLY A 161 4.09 -5.94 -14.07
N ARG A 162 3.18 -5.53 -14.97
CA ARG A 162 1.92 -4.85 -14.66
C ARG A 162 0.78 -5.82 -14.89
N PHE A 163 -0.15 -5.93 -13.95
CA PHE A 163 -1.29 -6.82 -14.08
C PHE A 163 -2.59 -6.16 -13.63
N ALA A 164 -3.69 -6.54 -14.28
CA ALA A 164 -5.01 -5.99 -14.01
C ALA A 164 -5.59 -6.43 -12.65
N ALA A 165 -6.73 -5.83 -12.29
CA ALA A 165 -7.44 -6.01 -11.03
C ALA A 165 -7.62 -7.48 -10.59
N GLN A 166 -7.84 -8.42 -11.51
CA GLN A 166 -8.02 -9.83 -11.15
C GLN A 166 -6.78 -10.44 -10.50
N LYS A 167 -5.58 -10.12 -11.01
CA LYS A 167 -4.32 -10.59 -10.41
C LYS A 167 -4.06 -9.90 -9.08
N ALA A 168 -4.32 -8.60 -9.01
CA ALA A 168 -4.22 -7.82 -7.78
C ALA A 168 -5.13 -8.38 -6.68
N ARG A 169 -6.39 -8.72 -6.99
CA ARG A 169 -7.34 -9.32 -6.05
C ARG A 169 -6.84 -10.65 -5.48
N LYS A 170 -6.23 -11.51 -6.31
CA LYS A 170 -5.63 -12.77 -5.83
C LYS A 170 -4.50 -12.52 -4.82
N ILE A 171 -3.67 -11.51 -5.04
CA ILE A 171 -2.61 -11.12 -4.09
C ILE A 171 -3.21 -10.67 -2.76
N VAL A 172 -4.28 -9.87 -2.79
CA VAL A 172 -4.99 -9.47 -1.57
C VAL A 172 -5.56 -10.69 -0.84
N GLU A 173 -6.26 -11.58 -1.55
CA GLU A 173 -6.81 -12.81 -0.97
C GLU A 173 -5.75 -13.74 -0.36
N GLU A 174 -4.57 -13.84 -0.98
CA GLU A 174 -3.42 -14.55 -0.44
C GLU A 174 -2.91 -13.87 0.84
N GLY A 175 -2.78 -12.54 0.84
CA GLY A 175 -2.39 -11.77 2.02
C GLY A 175 -3.38 -11.91 3.19
N ILE A 176 -4.68 -11.99 2.92
CA ILE A 176 -5.72 -12.28 3.92
C ILE A 176 -5.52 -13.67 4.52
N LYS A 177 -5.24 -14.68 3.68
CA LYS A 177 -4.98 -16.05 4.15
C LYS A 177 -3.72 -16.11 5.01
N LEU A 178 -2.69 -15.34 4.68
CA LEU A 178 -1.46 -15.25 5.47
C LEU A 178 -1.70 -14.59 6.83
N TYR A 179 -2.43 -13.47 6.86
CA TYR A 179 -2.81 -12.77 8.10
C TYR A 179 -3.62 -13.65 9.06
N LYS A 180 -4.51 -14.50 8.53
CA LYS A 180 -5.32 -15.43 9.35
C LYS A 180 -4.53 -16.58 9.97
N LYS A 181 -3.35 -16.92 9.43
CA LYS A 181 -2.51 -17.97 10.00
C LYS A 181 -1.83 -17.44 11.27
N PRO A 182 -1.63 -18.27 12.31
CA PRO A 182 -0.86 -17.86 13.47
C PRO A 182 0.58 -17.54 13.07
N HIS A 183 0.89 -16.25 13.00
CA HIS A 183 2.23 -15.73 12.72
C HIS A 183 2.81 -15.12 13.99
N LYS A 184 4.10 -15.38 14.27
CA LYS A 184 4.82 -14.63 15.31
C LYS A 184 4.93 -13.19 14.80
N SER A 185 4.25 -12.22 15.44
CA SER A 185 4.44 -10.82 15.06
C SER A 185 5.92 -10.49 15.26
N LYS A 186 6.59 -10.04 14.20
CA LYS A 186 7.91 -9.46 14.35
C LYS A 186 7.70 -8.08 14.94
N SER A 187 7.78 -7.99 16.27
CA SER A 187 8.01 -6.72 16.96
C SER A 187 9.23 -6.05 16.33
N LYS A 188 9.02 -5.10 15.41
CA LYS A 188 10.06 -4.18 14.95
C LYS A 188 10.34 -3.22 16.13
N THR A 189 11.48 -3.45 16.79
CA THR A 189 12.11 -2.48 17.71
C THR A 189 12.60 -1.28 16.93
#